data_AF-A0A933C4U7-F1
#
_entry.id   AF-A0A933C4U7-F1
#
_cell.length_a   1.000
_cell.length_b   1.000
_cell.length_c   1.000
_cell.angle_alpha   90.00
_cell.angle_beta   90.00
_cell.angle_gamma   90.00
#
_symmetry.space_group_name_H-M   'P 1'
#
loop_
_entity.id
_entity.type
_entity.pdbx_description
1 polymer ?
#
loop_
_entity_poly.entity_id
_entity_poly.type
_entity_poly.pdbx_seq_one_letter_code
_entity_poly.pdbx_strand_id
1 'polypeptide(L)'
;AGLVLVLYLAMIWRVVSAARLARDRYGFLVCCGIAAMFASYLLINVGMCLGLFPVAGVPLPLLSYGGSNLVITLWALGIVINVYSRHYAFV
;
A
#
# COMPACT_ATOMS: atom_id res chain seq x y z
N ALA A 1 12.88 14.68 -1.78
CA ALA A 1 11.88 14.15 -0.82
C ALA A 1 10.45 14.17 -1.39
N GLY A 2 9.95 15.30 -1.90
CA GLY A 2 8.56 15.41 -2.38
C GLY A 2 8.15 14.41 -3.49
N LEU A 3 9.04 14.15 -4.45
CA LEU A 3 8.77 13.19 -5.55
C LEU A 3 8.42 11.78 -5.03
N VAL A 4 9.17 11.30 -4.03
CA VAL A 4 8.98 9.96 -3.44
C VAL A 4 7.62 9.88 -2.75
N LEU A 5 7.24 10.95 -2.04
CA LEU A 5 5.98 11.06 -1.33
C LEU A 5 4.79 11.08 -2.31
N VAL A 6 4.92 11.81 -3.42
CA VAL A 6 3.92 11.85 -4.50
C VAL A 6 3.75 10.48 -5.15
N LEU A 7 4.85 9.78 -5.47
CA LEU A 7 4.80 8.43 -6.04
C LEU A 7 4.13 7.44 -5.07
N TYR A 8 4.41 7.56 -3.78
CA TYR A 8 3.81 6.71 -2.76
C TYR A 8 2.31 6.96 -2.59
N LEU A 9 1.89 8.23 -2.59
CA LEU A 9 0.48 8.60 -2.60
C LEU A 9 -0.24 8.11 -3.87
N ALA A 10 0.39 8.22 -5.04
CA ALA A 10 -0.14 7.69 -6.29
C ALA A 10 -0.32 6.16 -6.22
N MET A 11 0.60 5.45 -5.57
CA MET A 11 0.48 4.01 -5.35
C MET A 11 -0.70 3.67 -4.44
N ILE A 12 -0.85 4.36 -3.29
CA ILE A 12 -2.00 4.16 -2.39
C ILE A 12 -3.31 4.43 -3.13
N TRP A 13 -3.37 5.49 -3.94
CA TRP A 13 -4.56 5.80 -4.73
C TRP A 13 -4.89 4.69 -5.74
N ARG A 14 -3.88 4.08 -6.39
CA ARG A 14 -4.11 2.91 -7.26
C ARG A 14 -4.70 1.73 -6.49
N VAL A 15 -4.21 1.43 -5.29
CA VAL A 15 -4.73 0.34 -4.44
C VAL A 15 -6.17 0.62 -4.01
N VAL A 16 -6.48 1.85 -3.59
CA VAL A 16 -7.85 2.26 -3.22
C VAL A 16 -8.79 2.21 -4.42
N SER A 17 -8.31 2.59 -5.61
CA SER A 17 -9.10 2.51 -6.84
C SER A 17 -9.41 1.05 -7.21
N ALA A 18 -8.43 0.15 -7.05
CA ALA A 18 -8.64 -1.29 -7.22
C ALA A 18 -9.64 -1.85 -6.20
N ALA A 19 -9.61 -1.38 -4.95
CA ALA A 19 -10.60 -1.74 -3.94
C ALA A 19 -12.02 -1.34 -4.38
N ARG A 20 -12.21 -0.12 -4.90
CA ARG A 20 -13.53 0.37 -5.37
C ARG A 20 -14.06 -0.39 -6.59
N LEU A 21 -13.18 -0.89 -7.44
CA LEU A 21 -13.54 -1.74 -8.58
C LEU A 21 -13.73 -3.22 -8.19
N ALA A 22 -13.47 -3.60 -6.94
CA ALA A 22 -13.64 -4.97 -6.51
C ALA A 22 -15.14 -5.37 -6.54
N ARG A 23 -15.43 -6.47 -7.24
CA ARG A 23 -16.80 -7.01 -7.35
C ARG A 23 -17.28 -7.67 -6.06
N ASP A 24 -16.35 -8.25 -5.29
CA ASP A 24 -16.64 -8.98 -4.06
C ASP A 24 -16.37 -8.12 -2.82
N ARG A 25 -17.28 -8.17 -1.84
CA ARG A 25 -17.11 -7.50 -0.53
C ARG A 25 -15.83 -7.95 0.18
N TYR A 26 -15.46 -9.21 0.03
CA TYR A 26 -14.21 -9.74 0.58
C TYR A 26 -12.98 -9.12 -0.09
N GLY A 27 -12.96 -9.05 -1.43
CA GLY A 27 -11.89 -8.41 -2.19
C GLY A 27 -11.75 -6.92 -1.86
N PHE A 28 -12.88 -6.22 -1.67
CA PHE A 28 -12.92 -4.85 -1.20
C PHE A 28 -12.24 -4.70 0.17
N LEU A 29 -12.64 -5.51 1.16
CA LEU A 29 -12.07 -5.46 2.52
C LEU A 29 -10.57 -5.73 2.54
N VAL A 30 -10.11 -6.74 1.79
CA VAL A 30 -8.68 -7.08 1.67
C VAL A 30 -7.88 -5.93 1.07
N CYS A 31 -8.35 -5.37 -0.06
CA CYS A 31 -7.67 -4.24 -0.69
C CYS A 31 -7.67 -2.99 0.21
N CYS A 32 -8.75 -2.76 0.95
CA CYS A 32 -8.86 -1.65 1.89
C CYS A 32 -7.89 -1.82 3.08
N GLY A 33 -7.72 -3.05 3.59
CA GLY A 33 -6.73 -3.37 4.62
C GLY A 33 -5.29 -3.17 4.14
N ILE A 34 -4.98 -3.59 2.92
CA ILE A 34 -3.65 -3.37 2.31
C ILE A 34 -3.39 -1.87 2.10
N ALA A 35 -4.40 -1.11 1.63
CA ALA A 35 -4.30 0.34 1.49
C ALA A 35 -4.06 1.03 2.85
N ALA A 36 -4.78 0.60 3.90
CA ALA A 36 -4.62 1.14 5.26
C ALA A 36 -3.23 0.83 5.83
N MET A 37 -2.69 -0.36 5.55
CA MET A 37 -1.33 -0.76 5.93
C MET A 37 -0.27 0.14 5.25
N PHE A 38 -0.40 0.41 3.95
CA PHE A 38 0.50 1.38 3.28
C PHE A 38 0.31 2.81 3.81
N ALA A 39 -0.91 3.23 4.10
CA ALA A 39 -1.20 4.55 4.66
C ALA A 39 -0.60 4.74 6.05
N SER A 40 -0.65 3.72 6.92
CA SER A 40 -0.04 3.79 8.25
C SER A 40 1.48 3.89 8.18
N TYR A 41 2.14 3.14 7.28
CA TYR A 41 3.57 3.30 7.02
C TYR A 41 3.93 4.73 6.58
N LEU A 42 3.11 5.33 5.71
CA LEU A 42 3.30 6.72 5.28
C LEU A 42 3.11 7.70 6.44
N LEU A 43 2.03 7.57 7.22
CA LEU A 43 1.73 8.44 8.35
C LEU A 43 2.83 8.40 9.42
N ILE A 44 3.33 7.20 9.76
CA ILE A 44 4.43 7.04 10.72
C ILE A 44 5.70 7.68 10.16
N ASN A 45 6.03 7.49 8.89
CA ASN A 45 7.21 8.09 8.28
C ASN A 45 7.13 9.62 8.22
N VAL A 46 5.98 10.18 7.85
CA VAL A 46 5.77 11.65 7.88
C VAL A 46 5.80 12.18 9.30
N GLY A 47 5.18 11.47 10.26
CA GLY A 47 5.18 11.83 11.67
C GLY A 47 6.59 11.82 12.30
N MET A 48 7.45 10.88 11.89
CA MET A 48 8.87 10.89 12.26
C MET A 48 9.59 12.11 11.66
N CYS A 49 9.33 12.47 10.39
CA CYS A 49 9.91 13.68 9.79
C CYS A 49 9.44 14.98 10.46
N LEU A 50 8.22 15.02 10.99
CA LEU A 50 7.68 16.16 11.74
C LEU A 50 8.11 16.17 13.22
N GLY A 51 8.86 15.17 13.69
CA GLY A 51 9.31 15.06 15.08
C GLY A 51 8.21 14.70 16.10
N LEU A 52 7.03 14.25 15.62
CA LEU A 52 5.88 13.89 16.46
C LEU A 52 5.99 12.48 17.05
N PHE A 53 6.76 11.59 16.41
CA PHE A 53 6.99 10.21 16.84
C PHE A 53 8.49 9.93 17.01
N PRO A 54 8.89 9.08 17.98
CA PRO A 54 10.27 8.63 18.08
C PRO A 54 10.66 7.89 16.79
N VAL A 55 11.90 8.11 16.34
CA VAL A 55 12.41 7.54 15.08
C VAL A 55 12.55 6.02 15.24
N ALA A 56 11.49 5.28 14.93
CA ALA A 56 11.40 3.84 15.10
C ALA A 56 12.02 3.04 13.93
N GLY A 57 12.70 3.70 12.99
CA GLY A 57 13.41 3.02 11.89
C GLY A 57 12.51 2.15 11.01
N VAL A 58 11.21 2.45 10.94
CA VAL A 58 10.25 1.60 10.23
C VAL A 58 10.48 1.74 8.72
N PRO A 59 10.88 0.66 8.03
CA PRO A 59 11.24 0.71 6.63
C PRO A 59 10.02 1.07 5.77
N LEU A 60 10.11 2.14 4.97
CA LEU A 60 9.11 2.40 3.94
C LEU A 60 9.00 1.18 3.02
N PRO A 61 7.81 0.60 2.85
CA PRO A 61 7.53 -0.38 1.81
C PRO A 61 8.08 0.10 0.45
N LEU A 62 8.79 -0.76 -0.28
CA LEU A 62 9.43 -0.50 -1.59
C LEU A 62 10.64 0.46 -1.63
N LEU A 63 10.87 1.28 -0.62
CA LEU A 63 11.98 2.25 -0.60
C LEU A 63 13.12 1.86 0.34
N SER A 64 12.85 1.01 1.33
CA SER A 64 13.87 0.55 2.27
C SER A 64 14.61 -0.69 1.76
N TYR A 65 15.91 -0.75 2.03
CA TYR A 65 16.81 -1.90 1.79
C TYR A 65 16.55 -3.06 2.77
N GLY A 66 15.30 -3.48 2.94
CA GLY A 66 14.91 -4.64 3.72
C GLY A 66 14.34 -5.72 2.81
N GLY A 67 15.10 -6.79 2.54
CA GLY A 67 14.68 -7.86 1.63
C GLY A 67 13.32 -8.48 1.99
N SER A 68 13.07 -8.74 3.27
CA SER A 68 11.79 -9.29 3.75
C SER A 68 10.62 -8.34 3.54
N ASN A 69 10.81 -7.03 3.79
CA ASN A 69 9.77 -6.02 3.56
C ASN A 69 9.43 -5.91 2.06
N LEU A 70 10.43 -6.03 1.21
CA LEU A 70 10.24 -6.00 -0.25
C LEU A 70 9.42 -7.22 -0.71
N VAL A 71 9.73 -8.43 -0.23
CA VAL A 71 8.97 -9.65 -0.55
C VAL A 71 7.51 -9.54 -0.11
N ILE A 72 7.27 -9.11 1.14
CA ILE A 72 5.90 -8.99 1.69
C ILE A 72 5.08 -7.96 0.90
N THR A 73 5.70 -6.84 0.53
CA THR A 73 5.01 -5.76 -0.18
C THR A 73 4.70 -6.12 -1.62
N LEU A 74 5.58 -6.86 -2.30
CA LEU A 74 5.28 -7.47 -3.60
C LEU A 74 4.16 -8.51 -3.51
N TRP A 75 4.14 -9.33 -2.46
CA TRP A 75 3.05 -10.28 -2.21
C TRP A 75 1.70 -9.58 -2.03
N ALA A 76 1.67 -8.53 -1.20
CA ALA A 76 0.46 -7.73 -0.99
C ALA A 76 -0.04 -7.09 -2.29
N LEU A 77 0.86 -6.54 -3.11
CA LEU A 77 0.51 -6.02 -4.43
C LEU A 77 -0.01 -7.10 -5.38
N GLY A 78 0.56 -8.31 -5.33
CA GLY A 78 0.06 -9.46 -6.09
C GLY A 78 -1.37 -9.83 -5.74
N ILE A 79 -1.75 -9.76 -4.46
CA ILE A 79 -3.12 -9.98 -4.00
C ILE A 79 -4.06 -8.90 -4.57
N VAL A 80 -3.67 -7.62 -4.49
CA VAL A 80 -4.46 -6.51 -5.04
C VAL A 80 -4.68 -6.69 -6.55
N ILE A 81 -3.65 -7.10 -7.28
CA ILE A 81 -3.74 -7.37 -8.72
C ILE A 81 -4.67 -8.56 -9.01
N ASN A 82 -4.65 -9.62 -8.18
CA ASN A 82 -5.56 -10.75 -8.34
C ASN A 82 -7.04 -10.35 -8.15
N VAL A 83 -7.31 -9.50 -7.15
CA VAL A 83 -8.66 -8.95 -6.92
C VAL A 83 -9.08 -8.08 -8.11
N TYR A 84 -8.18 -7.25 -8.63
CA TYR A 84 -8.43 -6.42 -9.80
C TYR A 84 -8.67 -7.24 -11.08
N SER A 85 -7.89 -8.30 -11.32
CA SER A 85 -8.04 -9.12 -12.53
C SER A 85 -9.32 -9.95 -12.54
N ARG A 86 -9.78 -10.40 -11.36
CA ARG A 86 -11.07 -11.10 -11.20
C ARG A 86 -12.28 -10.25 -11.59
N HIS A 87 -12.15 -8.92 -11.61
CA HIS A 87 -13.20 -8.03 -12.16
C HIS A 87 -13.43 -8.25 -13.66
N TYR A 88 -12.41 -8.63 -14.43
CA TYR A 88 -12.47 -8.75 -15.90
C TYR A 88 -12.74 -10.17 -16.42
N ALA A 89 -12.60 -11.20 -15.58
CA ALA A 89 -12.57 -12.60 -16.03
C ALA A 89 -13.94 -13.25 -16.33
N PHE A 90 -15.05 -12.51 -16.19
CA PHE A 90 -16.40 -13.01 -16.51
C PHE A 90 -17.18 -12.02 -17.38
N VAL A 91 -16.65 -11.76 -18.58
CA VAL A 91 -17.45 -11.39 -19.76
C VAL A 91 -17.69 -12.64 -20.58
#